data_AF-A0A928XWM2-F1
#
_entry.id   AF-A0A928XWM2-F1
#
_cell.length_a   1.000
_cell.length_b   1.000
_cell.length_c   1.000
_cell.angle_alpha   90.00
_cell.angle_beta   90.00
_cell.angle_gamma   90.00
#
_symmetry.space_group_name_H-M   'P 1'
#
loop_
_entity.id
_entity.type
_entity.pdbx_description
1 polymer ?
#
loop_
_entity_poly.entity_id
_entity_poly.type
_entity_poly.pdbx_seq_one_letter_code
_entity_poly.pdbx_strand_id
1 'polypeptide(L)'
;MNAQQFVAAFKAEKQWLFDHYTKQPNKRIDALNLSPQQREGLNSLLDDVLRDAFYTILMGLDGAASIGGIQQGYTVSDESGNVITRSNDGELEENAFEAFHSR
;
A
#
# COMPACT_ATOMS: atom_id res chain seq x y z
N MET A 1 -11.02 -7.20 -13.09
CA MET A 1 -9.80 -7.14 -12.27
C MET A 1 -9.77 -8.37 -11.38
N ASN A 2 -8.65 -9.06 -11.23
CA ASN A 2 -8.47 -10.16 -10.26
C ASN A 2 -7.64 -9.70 -9.04
N ALA A 3 -7.49 -10.55 -8.01
CA ALA A 3 -6.72 -10.25 -6.81
C ALA A 3 -5.29 -9.74 -7.10
N GLN A 4 -4.56 -10.42 -7.98
CA GLN A 4 -3.21 -10.01 -8.40
C GLN A 4 -3.19 -8.60 -9.02
N GLN A 5 -4.08 -8.31 -9.95
CA GLN A 5 -4.20 -6.99 -10.59
C GLN A 5 -4.61 -5.91 -9.57
N PHE A 6 -5.47 -6.26 -8.61
CA PHE A 6 -5.89 -5.37 -7.54
C PHE A 6 -4.72 -4.98 -6.63
N VAL A 7 -3.93 -5.98 -6.18
CA VAL A 7 -2.69 -5.73 -5.42
C VAL A 7 -1.67 -4.92 -6.22
N ALA A 8 -1.50 -5.23 -7.51
CA ALA A 8 -0.59 -4.48 -8.38
C ALA A 8 -1.01 -3.02 -8.51
N ALA A 9 -2.32 -2.72 -8.55
CA ALA A 9 -2.82 -1.36 -8.53
C ALA A 9 -2.49 -0.63 -7.22
N PHE A 10 -2.61 -1.30 -6.06
CA PHE A 10 -2.19 -0.74 -4.75
C PHE A 10 -0.70 -0.42 -4.72
N LYS A 11 0.16 -1.29 -5.24
CA LYS A 11 1.60 -1.04 -5.34
C LYS A 11 1.91 0.16 -6.26
N ALA A 12 1.22 0.25 -7.39
CA ALA A 12 1.38 1.37 -8.32
C ALA A 12 0.95 2.70 -7.67
N GLU A 13 -0.17 2.72 -6.95
CA GLU A 13 -0.66 3.89 -6.22
C GLU A 13 0.32 4.31 -5.11
N LYS A 14 0.85 3.35 -4.34
CA LYS A 14 1.89 3.59 -3.33
C LYS A 14 3.13 4.27 -3.96
N GLN A 15 3.61 3.78 -5.11
CA GLN A 15 4.75 4.38 -5.81
C GLN A 15 4.42 5.77 -6.35
N TRP A 16 3.22 5.96 -6.91
CA TRP A 16 2.78 7.24 -7.42
C TRP A 16 2.71 8.30 -6.31
N LEU A 17 2.13 7.97 -5.16
CA LEU A 17 2.10 8.87 -4.00
C LEU A 17 3.52 9.21 -3.53
N PHE A 18 4.38 8.21 -3.37
CA PHE A 18 5.76 8.44 -2.99
C PHE A 18 6.46 9.43 -3.93
N ASP A 19 6.35 9.21 -5.25
CA ASP A 19 6.95 10.07 -6.27
C ASP A 19 6.35 11.48 -6.25
N HIS A 20 5.03 11.58 -6.11
CA HIS A 20 4.32 12.85 -6.04
C HIS A 20 4.83 13.73 -4.89
N TYR A 21 5.08 13.13 -3.72
CA TYR A 21 5.54 13.88 -2.55
C TYR A 21 7.05 14.13 -2.52
N THR A 22 7.87 13.22 -3.06
CA THR A 22 9.33 13.27 -2.86
C THR A 22 10.15 13.74 -4.06
N LYS A 23 9.67 13.48 -5.30
CA LYS A 23 10.39 13.79 -6.55
C LYS A 23 9.99 15.12 -7.18
N GLN A 24 8.83 15.67 -6.82
CA GLN A 24 8.37 16.99 -7.27
C GLN A 24 8.68 18.07 -6.22
N PRO A 25 8.81 19.36 -6.62
CA PRO A 25 8.92 20.45 -5.66
C PRO A 25 7.75 20.45 -4.69
N ASN A 26 8.05 20.42 -3.39
CA ASN A 26 7.04 20.32 -2.35
C ASN A 26 7.33 21.35 -1.27
N LYS A 27 6.54 22.44 -1.27
CA LYS A 27 6.74 23.57 -0.36
C LYS A 27 6.81 23.18 1.12
N ARG A 28 6.13 22.10 1.54
CA ARG A 28 6.18 21.64 2.94
C ARG A 28 7.51 20.97 3.26
N ILE A 29 8.03 20.14 2.35
CA ILE A 29 9.33 19.47 2.52
C ILE A 29 10.46 20.49 2.37
N ASP A 30 10.37 21.37 1.37
CA ASP A 30 11.38 22.37 1.10
C ASP A 30 11.52 23.36 2.27
N ALA A 31 10.42 23.70 2.96
CA ALA A 31 10.43 24.54 4.16
C ALA A 31 11.20 23.93 5.35
N LEU A 32 11.46 22.62 5.36
CA LEU A 32 12.23 21.96 6.42
C LEU A 32 13.75 22.18 6.28
N ASN A 33 14.23 22.72 5.15
CA ASN A 33 15.65 23.01 4.89
C ASN A 33 16.58 21.82 5.21
N LEU A 34 16.16 20.61 4.83
CA LEU A 34 16.90 19.37 5.10
C LEU A 34 18.20 19.31 4.30
N SER A 35 19.25 18.79 4.92
CA SER A 35 20.44 18.35 4.19
C SER A 35 20.10 17.19 3.23
N PRO A 36 20.95 16.88 2.22
CA PRO A 36 20.73 15.74 1.35
C PRO A 36 20.52 14.42 2.11
N GLN A 37 21.34 14.15 3.13
CA GLN A 37 21.20 12.96 3.98
C GLN A 37 19.89 12.95 4.77
N GLN A 38 19.46 14.10 5.31
CA GLN A 38 18.17 14.20 6.01
C GLN A 38 16.98 14.00 5.06
N ARG A 39 17.09 14.49 3.81
CA ARG A 39 16.07 14.28 2.77
C ARG A 39 15.97 12.82 2.36
N GLU A 40 17.10 12.12 2.25
CA GLU A 40 17.13 10.67 2.02
C GLU A 40 16.47 9.90 3.17
N GLY A 41 16.78 10.26 4.42
CA GLY A 41 16.13 9.67 5.59
C GLY A 41 14.62 9.91 5.63
N LEU A 42 14.16 11.11 5.29
CA LEU A 42 12.73 11.42 5.17
C LEU A 42 12.08 10.58 4.06
N ASN A 43 12.72 10.47 2.90
CA ASN A 43 12.21 9.66 1.79
C ASN A 43 12.11 8.18 2.20
N SER A 44 13.13 7.62 2.84
CA SER A 44 13.07 6.23 3.34
C SER A 44 11.90 6.04 4.30
N LEU A 45 11.73 6.94 5.27
CA LEU A 45 10.62 6.89 6.22
C LEU A 45 9.25 6.95 5.52
N LEU A 46 9.09 7.84 4.53
CA LEU A 46 7.84 7.95 3.77
C LEU A 46 7.57 6.69 2.95
N ASP A 47 8.60 6.10 2.34
CA ASP A 47 8.48 4.84 1.61
C ASP A 47 8.01 3.69 2.52
N ASP A 48 8.60 3.59 3.71
CA ASP A 48 8.25 2.57 4.71
C ASP A 48 6.82 2.78 5.24
N VAL A 49 6.45 4.00 5.63
CA VAL A 49 5.08 4.30 6.10
C VAL A 49 4.04 3.96 5.03
N LEU A 50 4.30 4.29 3.77
CA LEU A 50 3.40 3.94 2.68
C LEU A 50 3.38 2.43 2.42
N ARG A 51 4.54 1.74 2.49
CA ARG A 51 4.61 0.27 2.38
C ARG A 51 3.70 -0.37 3.43
N ASP A 52 3.89 0.01 4.70
CA ASP A 52 3.16 -0.56 5.83
C ASP A 52 1.66 -0.28 5.74
N ALA A 53 1.27 0.94 5.37
CA ALA A 53 -0.14 1.32 5.25
C ALA A 53 -0.86 0.52 4.16
N PHE A 54 -0.33 0.50 2.93
CA PHE A 54 -0.97 -0.20 1.81
C PHE A 54 -0.96 -1.71 2.01
N TYR A 55 0.15 -2.28 2.51
CA TYR A 55 0.24 -3.70 2.83
C TYR A 55 -0.77 -4.10 3.91
N THR A 56 -0.83 -3.34 5.01
CA THR A 56 -1.77 -3.61 6.12
C THR A 56 -3.23 -3.51 5.68
N ILE A 57 -3.57 -2.59 4.77
CA ILE A 57 -4.92 -2.53 4.20
C ILE A 57 -5.24 -3.81 3.44
N LEU A 58 -4.34 -4.30 2.58
CA LEU A 58 -4.53 -5.54 1.82
C LEU A 58 -4.69 -6.75 2.76
N MET A 59 -3.81 -6.87 3.76
CA MET A 59 -3.90 -7.91 4.80
C MET A 59 -5.19 -7.81 5.62
N GLY A 60 -5.65 -6.60 5.89
CA GLY A 60 -6.89 -6.35 6.60
C GLY A 60 -8.14 -6.73 5.81
N LEU A 61 -8.11 -6.57 4.48
CA LEU A 61 -9.17 -7.03 3.59
C LEU A 61 -9.21 -8.56 3.51
N ASP A 62 -8.04 -9.20 3.50
CA ASP A 62 -7.91 -10.67 3.53
C ASP A 62 -8.43 -11.27 4.86
N GLY A 63 -8.27 -10.53 5.95
CA GLY A 63 -8.57 -10.96 7.32
C GLY A 63 -7.34 -11.41 8.11
N ALA A 64 -6.16 -11.33 7.50
CA ALA A 64 -4.87 -11.66 8.08
C ALA A 64 -4.28 -10.52 8.96
N ALA A 65 -4.84 -9.31 8.91
CA ALA A 65 -4.54 -8.22 9.84
C ALA A 65 -5.80 -7.54 10.38
N SER A 66 -5.70 -6.86 11.52
CA SER A 66 -6.81 -6.07 12.06
C SER A 66 -6.85 -4.67 11.45
N ILE A 67 -8.03 -4.20 11.04
CA ILE A 67 -8.28 -2.81 10.67
C ILE A 67 -8.88 -2.10 11.89
N GLY A 68 -8.13 -1.18 12.51
CA GLY A 68 -8.61 -0.42 13.67
C GLY A 68 -8.99 -1.30 14.88
N GLY A 69 -8.35 -2.46 15.04
CA GLY A 69 -8.64 -3.43 16.09
C GLY A 69 -9.74 -4.45 15.77
N ILE A 70 -10.34 -4.38 14.58
CA ILE A 70 -11.33 -5.36 14.10
C ILE A 70 -10.64 -6.29 13.10
N GLN A 71 -10.64 -7.60 13.37
CA GLN A 71 -10.08 -8.61 12.47
C GLN A 71 -11.19 -9.51 11.93
N GLN A 72 -11.39 -9.45 10.61
CA GLN A 72 -12.33 -10.28 9.84
C GLN A 72 -11.94 -10.21 8.36
N GLY A 73 -12.27 -11.23 7.58
CA GLY A 73 -12.09 -11.20 6.13
C GLY A 73 -13.23 -10.47 5.42
N TYR A 74 -12.93 -9.94 4.23
CA TYR A 74 -13.88 -9.22 3.39
C TYR A 74 -13.90 -9.81 1.98
N THR A 75 -15.09 -9.90 1.39
CA THR A 75 -15.23 -10.15 -0.04
C THR A 75 -15.21 -8.81 -0.76
N VAL A 76 -14.28 -8.64 -1.69
CA VAL A 76 -14.14 -7.41 -2.48
C VAL A 76 -14.75 -7.64 -3.86
N SER A 77 -15.63 -6.73 -4.29
CA SER A 77 -16.24 -6.75 -5.62
C SER A 77 -16.14 -5.37 -6.26
N ASP A 78 -16.05 -5.32 -7.59
CA ASP A 78 -16.13 -4.06 -8.33
C ASP A 78 -17.58 -3.55 -8.44
N GLU A 79 -17.75 -2.37 -9.04
CA GLU A 79 -19.07 -1.73 -9.24
C GLU A 79 -20.04 -2.54 -10.13
N SER A 80 -19.51 -3.45 -10.94
CA SER A 80 -20.31 -4.35 -11.78
C SER A 80 -20.69 -5.65 -11.06
N GLY A 81 -20.27 -5.83 -9.81
CA GLY A 81 -20.50 -7.02 -9.01
C GLY A 81 -19.54 -8.18 -9.31
N ASN A 82 -18.46 -7.95 -10.07
CA ASN A 82 -17.44 -8.98 -10.26
C ASN A 82 -16.62 -9.11 -8.97
N VAL A 83 -16.57 -10.32 -8.42
CA VAL A 83 -15.78 -10.61 -7.23
C VAL A 83 -14.30 -10.65 -7.59
N ILE A 84 -13.51 -9.77 -6.97
CA ILE A 84 -12.07 -9.66 -7.14
C ILE A 84 -11.35 -10.71 -6.28
N THR A 85 -11.83 -10.91 -5.06
CA THR A 85 -11.33 -11.85 -4.03
C THR A 85 -12.46 -12.10 -3.01
N ARG A 86 -12.44 -13.24 -2.35
CA ARG A 86 -13.39 -13.67 -1.32
C ARG A 86 -12.73 -13.68 0.04
N SER A 87 -13.52 -13.38 1.07
CA SER A 87 -13.07 -13.54 2.45
C SER A 87 -12.46 -14.92 2.69
N ASN A 88 -11.26 -14.96 3.27
CA ASN A 88 -10.50 -16.17 3.63
C ASN A 88 -10.03 -17.04 2.44
N ASP A 89 -9.86 -16.48 1.23
CA ASP A 89 -9.17 -17.20 0.15
C ASP A 89 -7.64 -17.10 0.24
N GLY A 90 -7.11 -16.15 1.01
CA GLY A 90 -5.67 -15.91 1.17
C GLY A 90 -5.02 -15.29 -0.08
N GLU A 91 -5.79 -15.00 -1.13
CA GLU A 91 -5.27 -14.51 -2.40
C GLU A 91 -4.65 -13.13 -2.23
N LEU A 92 -5.24 -12.25 -1.39
CA LEU A 92 -4.68 -10.93 -1.18
C LEU A 92 -3.38 -11.00 -0.37
N GLU A 93 -3.30 -11.86 0.66
CA GLU A 93 -2.07 -12.05 1.43
C GLU A 93 -0.90 -12.50 0.55
N GLU A 94 -1.09 -13.56 -0.24
CA GLU A 94 -0.05 -14.11 -1.11
C GLU A 94 0.44 -13.06 -2.12
N ASN A 95 -0.50 -12.44 -2.85
CA ASN A 95 -0.15 -11.44 -3.85
C ASN A 95 0.47 -10.19 -3.22
N ALA A 96 0.02 -9.75 -2.03
CA ALA A 96 0.58 -8.60 -1.34
C ALA A 96 2.01 -8.88 -0.86
N PHE A 97 2.29 -10.08 -0.35
CA PHE A 97 3.64 -10.47 0.03
C PHE A 97 4.56 -10.41 -1.19
N GLU A 98 4.15 -11.02 -2.31
CA GLU A 98 4.92 -10.97 -3.55
C GLU A 98 5.15 -9.53 -4.03
N ALA A 99 4.12 -8.69 -3.98
CA ALA A 99 4.22 -7.34 -4.49
C ALA A 99 5.08 -6.42 -3.61
N PHE A 100 5.00 -6.52 -2.27
CA PHE A 100 5.63 -5.55 -1.37
C PHE A 100 6.94 -6.05 -0.74
N HIS A 101 7.23 -7.35 -0.78
CA HIS A 101 8.39 -7.95 -0.11
C HIS A 101 9.31 -8.77 -1.03
N SER A 102 8.85 -9.19 -2.21
CA SER A 102 9.76 -9.80 -3.20
C SER A 102 10.68 -8.74 -3.80
N ARG A 103 11.98 -9.07 -3.88
CA ARG A 103 13.06 -8.21 -4.39
C ARG A 103 12.98 -7.99 -5.90
#